data_AF-A0A6A5GY10-F1
#
_entry.id   AF-A0A6A5GY10-F1
#
_cell.length_a   1.000
_cell.length_b   1.000
_cell.length_c   1.000
_cell.angle_alpha   90.00
_cell.angle_beta   90.00
_cell.angle_gamma   90.00
#
_symmetry.space_group_name_H-M   'P 1'
#
loop_
_entity.id
_entity.type
_entity.pdbx_description
1 polymer ?
#
loop_
_entity_poly.entity_id
_entity_poly.type
_entity_poly.pdbx_seq_one_letter_code
_entity_poly.pdbx_strand_id
1 'polypeptide(L)'
;MQIVLFFLPGILYRLPEKVNTVLDLGAGPTVYLPIALRLRAQNIYTSDYAPANRETLISWCENRSTFDWSNVCTWIANIEASMETGKVMQEKTRQLMRAVLDVNVHESPVVQSVVWKENPSIEVPQKFQVVSTVFCLEYSCETLEAYFRAVRSACSLIEDGGFLIQGGVLGATTYNFGGKSFRCHCLKQSHIVESLKANGMATTAEQGYKFITHDDIFLLFSKKL
;
A
#
# COMPACT_ATOMS: atom_id res chain seq x y z
N MET A 1 13.13 -4.57 -1.16
CA MET A 1 12.39 -4.05 -2.35
C MET A 1 12.24 -5.09 -3.47
N GLN A 2 13.33 -5.72 -3.96
CA GLN A 2 13.26 -6.64 -5.10
C GLN A 2 12.26 -7.80 -4.91
N ILE A 3 12.25 -8.44 -3.74
CA ILE A 3 11.31 -9.53 -3.41
C ILE A 3 9.85 -9.06 -3.48
N VAL A 4 9.55 -7.87 -2.96
CA VAL A 4 8.20 -7.27 -3.05
C VAL A 4 7.83 -7.03 -4.50
N LEU A 5 8.72 -6.39 -5.28
CA LEU A 5 8.45 -6.12 -6.69
C LEU A 5 8.27 -7.39 -7.52
N PHE A 6 8.92 -8.50 -7.13
CA PHE A 6 8.75 -9.80 -7.77
C PHE A 6 7.34 -10.38 -7.57
N PHE A 7 6.85 -10.39 -6.34
CA PHE A 7 5.55 -11.00 -6.03
C PHE A 7 4.35 -10.05 -6.22
N LEU A 8 4.58 -8.73 -6.20
CA LEU A 8 3.52 -7.74 -6.22
C LEU A 8 2.64 -7.84 -7.48
N PRO A 9 3.16 -7.77 -8.73
CA PRO A 9 2.28 -7.85 -9.90
C PRO A 9 1.45 -9.14 -9.89
N GLY A 10 2.06 -10.28 -9.52
CA GLY A 10 1.39 -11.57 -9.41
C GLY A 10 0.28 -11.63 -8.34
N ILE A 11 0.46 -10.98 -7.19
CA ILE A 11 -0.58 -10.94 -6.16
C ILE A 11 -1.77 -10.06 -6.57
N LEU A 12 -1.51 -8.98 -7.34
CA LEU A 12 -2.55 -8.08 -7.85
C LEU A 12 -3.52 -8.76 -8.83
N TYR A 13 -3.14 -9.87 -9.48
CA TYR A 13 -4.07 -10.65 -10.33
C TYR A 13 -5.24 -11.30 -9.56
N ARG A 14 -5.21 -11.28 -8.23
CA ARG A 14 -6.34 -11.71 -7.39
C ARG A 14 -7.42 -10.65 -7.23
N LEU A 15 -7.12 -9.40 -7.56
CA LEU A 15 -8.12 -8.34 -7.64
C LEU A 15 -9.03 -8.57 -8.85
N PRO A 16 -10.25 -8.00 -8.83
CA PRO A 16 -11.05 -7.83 -10.03
C PRO A 16 -10.25 -7.18 -11.18
N GLU A 17 -10.72 -7.37 -12.41
CA GLU A 17 -10.09 -6.76 -13.60
C GLU A 17 -10.05 -5.23 -13.49
N LYS A 18 -11.09 -4.63 -12.93
CA LYS A 18 -11.15 -3.20 -12.61
C LYS A 18 -11.55 -2.99 -11.15
N VAL A 19 -10.85 -2.08 -10.49
CA VAL A 19 -11.17 -1.62 -9.13
C VAL A 19 -11.36 -0.10 -9.14
N ASN A 20 -12.43 0.36 -8.50
CA ASN A 20 -12.87 1.75 -8.57
C ASN A 20 -11.93 2.67 -7.77
N THR A 21 -11.66 2.32 -6.52
CA THR A 21 -10.90 3.15 -5.57
C THR A 21 -9.79 2.32 -4.93
N VAL A 22 -8.56 2.83 -4.98
CA VAL A 22 -7.40 2.24 -4.30
C VAL A 22 -6.74 3.27 -3.41
N LEU A 23 -6.49 2.91 -2.16
CA LEU A 23 -5.65 3.68 -1.24
C LEU A 23 -4.31 2.96 -1.03
N ASP A 24 -3.22 3.64 -1.35
CA ASP A 24 -1.88 3.29 -0.91
C ASP A 24 -1.61 3.93 0.46
N LEU A 25 -1.74 3.12 1.51
CA LEU A 25 -1.68 3.50 2.92
C LEU A 25 -0.25 3.37 3.47
N GLY A 26 0.38 4.51 3.74
CA GLY A 26 1.76 4.57 4.20
C GLY A 26 2.76 4.25 3.09
N ALA A 27 2.61 4.93 1.96
CA ALA A 27 3.38 4.73 0.74
C ALA A 27 4.88 5.08 0.90
N GLY A 28 5.23 5.85 1.94
CA GLY A 28 6.53 6.51 2.03
C GLY A 28 6.74 7.46 0.83
N PRO A 29 7.99 7.68 0.41
CA PRO A 29 8.29 8.50 -0.77
C PRO A 29 8.21 7.69 -2.08
N THR A 30 7.31 6.69 -2.18
CA THR A 30 7.34 5.69 -3.25
C THR A 30 6.02 5.58 -4.03
N VAL A 31 6.11 5.18 -5.30
CA VAL A 31 4.94 5.07 -6.21
C VAL A 31 4.86 3.74 -6.97
N TYR A 32 5.65 2.74 -6.57
CA TYR A 32 5.68 1.45 -7.27
C TYR A 32 4.35 0.69 -7.16
N LEU A 33 3.62 0.83 -6.05
CA LEU A 33 2.29 0.26 -5.87
C LEU A 33 1.27 0.88 -6.84
N PRO A 34 1.10 2.23 -6.89
CA PRO A 34 0.32 2.89 -7.93
C PRO A 34 0.68 2.45 -9.35
N ILE A 35 1.97 2.30 -9.66
CA ILE A 35 2.45 1.86 -10.98
C ILE A 35 2.02 0.43 -11.28
N ALA A 36 2.16 -0.51 -10.33
CA ALA A 36 1.73 -1.89 -10.50
C ALA A 36 0.19 -2.02 -10.63
N LEU A 37 -0.56 -1.09 -10.04
CA LEU A 37 -2.03 -1.06 -10.09
C LEU A 37 -2.60 -0.34 -11.32
N ARG A 38 -1.77 0.28 -12.16
CA ARG A 38 -2.20 1.16 -13.28
C ARG A 38 -3.15 0.52 -14.29
N LEU A 39 -3.12 -0.80 -14.42
CA LEU A 39 -3.99 -1.55 -15.35
C LEU A 39 -5.33 -1.97 -14.73
N ARG A 40 -5.48 -1.82 -13.41
CA ARG A 40 -6.66 -2.26 -12.65
C ARG A 40 -7.41 -1.09 -12.00
N ALA A 41 -6.69 -0.12 -11.46
CA ALA A 41 -7.28 0.99 -10.73
C ALA A 41 -7.92 2.04 -11.66
N GLN A 42 -9.03 2.62 -11.22
CA GLN A 42 -9.66 3.77 -11.86
C GLN A 42 -9.34 5.09 -11.13
N ASN A 43 -9.23 5.02 -9.81
CA ASN A 43 -8.91 6.16 -8.93
C ASN A 43 -7.92 5.71 -7.86
N ILE A 44 -6.75 6.35 -7.82
CA ILE A 44 -5.68 6.06 -6.87
C ILE A 44 -5.51 7.23 -5.91
N TYR A 45 -5.46 6.89 -4.63
CA TYR A 45 -5.16 7.78 -3.53
C TYR A 45 -3.88 7.26 -2.89
N THR A 46 -2.92 8.13 -2.64
CA THR A 46 -1.70 7.77 -1.90
C THR A 46 -1.63 8.55 -0.61
N SER A 47 -0.93 8.05 0.38
CA SER A 47 -0.92 8.64 1.70
C SER A 47 0.32 8.29 2.48
N ASP A 48 0.72 9.17 3.39
CA ASP A 48 1.79 8.90 4.33
C ASP A 48 1.65 9.76 5.59
N TYR A 49 2.21 9.31 6.71
CA TYR A 49 2.23 10.07 7.98
C TYR A 49 3.28 11.18 7.97
N ALA A 50 4.43 11.01 7.29
CA ALA A 50 5.50 11.99 7.30
C ALA A 50 5.29 13.08 6.24
N PRO A 51 5.33 14.38 6.60
CA PRO A 51 5.18 15.47 5.65
C PRO A 51 6.17 15.43 4.48
N ALA A 52 7.43 15.03 4.73
CA ALA A 52 8.46 14.92 3.70
C ALA A 52 8.17 13.84 2.65
N ASN A 53 7.56 12.73 3.07
CA ASN A 53 7.12 11.67 2.16
C ASN A 53 5.96 12.17 1.30
N ARG A 54 4.97 12.84 1.92
CA ARG A 54 3.85 13.45 1.19
C ARG A 54 4.32 14.47 0.15
N GLU A 55 5.28 15.34 0.48
CA GLU A 55 5.83 16.26 -0.51
C GLU A 55 6.50 15.54 -1.69
N THR A 56 7.19 14.41 -1.43
CA THR A 56 7.78 13.60 -2.50
C THR A 56 6.70 13.00 -3.41
N LEU A 57 5.60 12.51 -2.83
CA LEU A 57 4.44 11.99 -3.56
C LEU A 57 3.77 13.10 -4.40
N ILE A 58 3.53 14.27 -3.81
CA ILE A 58 2.97 15.45 -4.49
C ILE A 58 3.86 15.86 -5.66
N SER A 59 5.17 15.99 -5.40
CA SER A 59 6.15 16.31 -6.44
C SER A 59 6.14 15.28 -7.59
N TRP A 60 5.89 14.00 -7.31
CA TRP A 60 5.76 13.00 -8.37
C TRP A 60 4.45 13.14 -9.14
N CYS A 61 3.32 13.34 -8.45
CA CYS A 61 2.01 13.59 -9.07
C CYS A 61 2.04 14.80 -10.01
N GLU A 62 2.71 15.89 -9.59
CA GLU A 62 2.86 17.13 -10.36
C GLU A 62 3.97 17.07 -11.43
N ASN A 63 4.58 15.89 -11.63
CA ASN A 63 5.67 15.68 -12.58
C ASN A 63 6.88 16.62 -12.34
N ARG A 64 7.14 16.98 -11.07
CA ARG A 64 8.30 17.74 -10.60
C ARG A 64 9.42 16.88 -10.01
N SER A 65 9.13 15.61 -9.70
CA SER A 65 10.08 14.69 -9.06
C SER A 65 11.26 14.35 -9.98
N THR A 66 12.45 14.24 -9.40
CA THR A 66 13.70 13.90 -10.10
C THR A 66 14.14 12.45 -9.88
N PHE A 67 13.45 11.69 -9.03
CA PHE A 67 13.79 10.29 -8.78
C PHE A 67 13.48 9.44 -10.01
N ASP A 68 14.46 8.66 -10.47
CA ASP A 68 14.30 7.78 -11.63
C ASP A 68 13.63 6.45 -11.26
N TRP A 69 12.35 6.32 -11.63
CA TRP A 69 11.58 5.09 -11.47
C TRP A 69 11.77 4.08 -12.62
N SER A 70 12.58 4.38 -13.64
CA SER A 70 12.68 3.56 -14.87
C SER A 70 13.05 2.11 -14.58
N ASN A 71 14.02 1.87 -13.70
CA ASN A 71 14.39 0.51 -13.31
C ASN A 71 13.19 -0.22 -12.71
N VAL A 72 12.52 0.37 -11.71
CA VAL A 72 11.34 -0.23 -11.06
C VAL A 72 10.23 -0.52 -12.08
N CYS A 73 9.99 0.39 -13.01
CA CYS A 73 9.05 0.17 -14.11
C CYS A 73 9.45 -1.03 -14.98
N THR A 74 10.72 -1.16 -15.37
CA THR A 74 11.22 -2.32 -16.14
C THR A 74 10.99 -3.63 -15.39
N TRP A 75 11.25 -3.67 -14.07
CA TRP A 75 10.98 -4.86 -13.25
C TRP A 75 9.49 -5.24 -13.28
N ILE A 76 8.60 -4.26 -13.06
CA ILE A 76 7.14 -4.48 -13.09
C ILE A 76 6.70 -4.95 -14.48
N ALA A 77 7.12 -4.28 -15.54
CA ALA A 77 6.75 -4.60 -16.92
C ALA A 77 7.19 -6.02 -17.32
N ASN A 78 8.39 -6.45 -16.92
CA ASN A 78 8.88 -7.80 -17.20
C ASN A 78 8.00 -8.88 -16.57
N ILE A 79 7.54 -8.67 -15.33
CA ILE A 79 6.68 -9.64 -14.62
C ILE A 79 5.27 -9.65 -15.23
N GLU A 80 4.78 -8.49 -15.66
CA GLU A 80 3.48 -8.37 -16.34
C GLU A 80 3.51 -8.81 -17.81
N ALA A 81 4.69 -9.20 -18.34
CA ALA A 81 4.93 -9.44 -19.76
C ALA A 81 4.47 -8.26 -20.65
N SER A 82 4.66 -7.04 -20.16
CA SER A 82 4.27 -5.79 -20.82
C SER A 82 5.43 -5.20 -21.63
N MET A 83 5.11 -4.63 -22.79
CA MET A 83 6.06 -3.87 -23.63
C MET A 83 6.02 -2.35 -23.36
N GLU A 84 5.28 -1.91 -22.33
CA GLU A 84 5.22 -0.49 -21.97
C GLU A 84 6.58 0.02 -21.49
N THR A 85 6.96 1.22 -21.95
CA THR A 85 8.12 1.90 -21.38
C THR A 85 7.79 2.46 -20.00
N GLY A 86 8.80 2.61 -19.14
CA GLY A 86 8.61 3.19 -17.81
C GLY A 86 8.02 4.60 -17.83
N LYS A 87 8.27 5.38 -18.89
CA LYS A 87 7.64 6.69 -19.11
C LYS A 87 6.11 6.54 -19.29
N VAL A 88 5.68 5.64 -20.17
CA VAL A 88 4.25 5.38 -20.43
C VAL A 88 3.55 4.86 -19.17
N MET A 89 4.19 3.94 -18.44
CA MET A 89 3.64 3.41 -17.18
C MET A 89 3.38 4.54 -16.18
N GLN A 90 4.36 5.42 -15.95
CA GLN A 90 4.22 6.55 -15.02
C GLN A 90 3.19 7.57 -15.50
N GLU A 91 3.12 7.85 -16.80
CA GLU A 91 2.10 8.73 -17.40
C GLU A 91 0.68 8.22 -17.19
N LYS A 92 0.43 6.94 -17.45
CA LYS A 92 -0.85 6.31 -17.16
C LYS A 92 -1.17 6.38 -15.67
N THR A 93 -0.23 6.06 -14.80
CA THR A 93 -0.45 6.10 -13.36
C THR A 93 -0.78 7.51 -12.87
N ARG A 94 -0.08 8.56 -13.34
CA ARG A 94 -0.39 9.95 -12.94
C ARG A 94 -1.81 10.36 -13.27
N GLN A 95 -2.36 9.92 -14.40
CA GLN A 95 -3.75 10.18 -14.80
C GLN A 95 -4.80 9.51 -13.89
N LEU A 96 -4.39 8.53 -13.08
CA LEU A 96 -5.25 7.83 -12.12
C LEU A 96 -5.16 8.44 -10.71
N MET A 97 -4.16 9.28 -10.43
CA MET A 97 -3.95 9.87 -9.11
C MET A 97 -5.00 10.94 -8.83
N ARG A 98 -5.69 10.82 -7.69
CA ARG A 98 -6.77 11.73 -7.28
C ARG A 98 -6.40 12.62 -6.12
N ALA A 99 -5.71 12.07 -5.11
CA ALA A 99 -5.28 12.86 -3.95
C ALA A 99 -4.05 12.26 -3.25
N VAL A 100 -3.36 13.12 -2.50
CA VAL A 100 -2.38 12.73 -1.47
C VAL A 100 -2.98 13.06 -0.10
N LEU A 101 -3.01 12.07 0.78
CA LEU A 101 -3.67 12.17 2.09
C LEU A 101 -2.65 12.19 3.23
N ASP A 102 -2.92 13.02 4.24
CA ASP A 102 -2.30 12.91 5.56
C ASP A 102 -3.03 11.85 6.37
N VAL A 103 -2.30 10.87 6.89
CA VAL A 103 -2.86 9.71 7.57
C VAL A 103 -2.13 9.42 8.87
N ASN A 104 -2.86 8.95 9.87
CA ASN A 104 -2.29 8.38 11.09
C ASN A 104 -3.07 7.11 11.46
N VAL A 105 -2.44 5.95 11.31
CA VAL A 105 -3.06 4.64 11.59
C VAL A 105 -3.34 4.40 13.09
N HIS A 106 -2.85 5.26 13.97
CA HIS A 106 -3.11 5.19 15.40
C HIS A 106 -4.23 6.12 15.88
N GLU A 107 -4.78 6.94 14.98
CA GLU A 107 -5.85 7.90 15.25
C GLU A 107 -7.17 7.50 14.58
N SER A 108 -8.25 8.12 15.05
CA SER A 108 -9.59 7.99 14.48
C SER A 108 -10.22 9.38 14.34
N PRO A 109 -10.51 9.87 13.11
CA PRO A 109 -10.39 9.17 11.82
C PRO A 109 -8.93 8.88 11.44
N VAL A 110 -8.68 7.94 10.51
CA VAL A 110 -7.31 7.62 10.03
C VAL A 110 -6.79 8.71 9.09
N VAL A 111 -7.62 9.15 8.14
CA VAL A 111 -7.32 10.28 7.25
C VAL A 111 -7.50 11.57 8.04
N GLN A 112 -6.41 12.30 8.27
CA GLN A 112 -6.39 13.54 9.03
C GLN A 112 -6.75 14.74 8.16
N SER A 113 -6.22 14.78 6.93
CA SER A 113 -6.47 15.85 5.98
C SER A 113 -6.13 15.43 4.55
N VAL A 114 -6.59 16.22 3.58
CA VAL A 114 -6.20 16.08 2.17
C VAL A 114 -5.17 17.17 1.87
N VAL A 115 -3.94 16.78 1.52
CA VAL A 115 -2.84 17.73 1.31
C VAL A 115 -2.64 18.10 -0.16
N TRP A 116 -3.15 17.28 -1.08
CA TRP A 116 -3.14 17.55 -2.51
C TRP A 116 -4.32 16.85 -3.19
N LYS A 117 -4.88 17.50 -4.23
CA LYS A 117 -5.89 16.91 -5.12
C LYS A 117 -5.54 17.22 -6.57
N GLU A 118 -5.86 16.30 -7.46
CA GLU A 118 -5.75 16.51 -8.90
C GLU A 118 -6.60 17.70 -9.36
N ASN A 119 -7.82 17.82 -8.82
CA ASN A 119 -8.68 18.99 -9.01
C ASN A 119 -9.57 19.21 -7.77
N PRO A 120 -10.09 20.44 -7.56
CA PRO A 120 -10.89 20.78 -6.37
C PRO A 120 -12.17 19.95 -6.21
N SER A 121 -12.75 19.47 -7.31
CA SER A 121 -14.01 18.70 -7.31
C SER A 121 -13.86 17.23 -6.93
N ILE A 122 -12.64 16.69 -6.83
CA ILE A 122 -12.43 15.31 -6.36
C ILE A 122 -12.95 15.15 -4.93
N GLU A 123 -13.89 14.25 -4.74
CA GLU A 123 -14.32 13.77 -3.42
C GLU A 123 -13.44 12.59 -3.00
N VAL A 124 -12.88 12.65 -1.79
CA VAL A 124 -12.11 11.54 -1.22
C VAL A 124 -13.09 10.60 -0.51
N PRO A 125 -13.16 9.32 -0.89
CA PRO A 125 -14.10 8.40 -0.29
C PRO A 125 -13.68 8.06 1.15
N GLN A 126 -14.65 7.74 2.01
CA GLN A 126 -14.37 7.31 3.40
C GLN A 126 -13.81 5.89 3.47
N LYS A 127 -14.18 5.04 2.50
CA LYS A 127 -13.71 3.67 2.34
C LYS A 127 -13.28 3.46 0.89
N PHE A 128 -12.37 2.51 0.69
CA PHE A 128 -11.79 2.18 -0.61
C PHE A 128 -12.06 0.71 -0.91
N GLN A 129 -12.25 0.40 -2.19
CA GLN A 129 -12.42 -0.99 -2.62
C GLN A 129 -11.12 -1.79 -2.37
N VAL A 130 -9.96 -1.14 -2.49
CA VAL A 130 -8.65 -1.73 -2.17
C VAL A 130 -7.87 -0.80 -1.25
N VAL A 131 -7.32 -1.36 -0.17
CA VAL A 131 -6.27 -0.70 0.61
C VAL A 131 -4.98 -1.53 0.45
N SER A 132 -3.93 -0.91 -0.08
CA SER A 132 -2.59 -1.48 -0.14
C SER A 132 -1.70 -0.84 0.91
N THR A 133 -0.88 -1.63 1.60
CA THR A 133 0.05 -1.11 2.61
C THR A 133 1.27 -2.03 2.71
N VAL A 134 2.46 -1.52 2.36
CA VAL A 134 3.67 -2.34 2.30
C VAL A 134 4.79 -1.65 3.06
N PHE A 135 5.38 -2.35 4.03
CA PHE A 135 6.40 -1.81 4.95
C PHE A 135 5.90 -0.60 5.76
N CYS A 136 4.65 -0.64 6.22
CA CYS A 136 4.03 0.45 6.97
C CYS A 136 3.58 -0.01 8.36
N LEU A 137 2.63 -0.95 8.43
CA LEU A 137 1.94 -1.25 9.69
C LEU A 137 2.91 -1.71 10.78
N GLU A 138 3.83 -2.62 10.48
CA GLU A 138 4.82 -3.14 11.43
C GLU A 138 5.86 -2.11 11.85
N TYR A 139 6.21 -1.17 10.96
CA TYR A 139 7.17 -0.11 11.25
C TYR A 139 6.52 1.12 11.91
N SER A 140 5.20 1.21 11.90
CA SER A 140 4.45 2.26 12.60
C SER A 140 4.29 2.01 14.10
N CYS A 141 4.76 0.86 14.61
CA CYS A 141 4.47 0.41 15.97
C CYS A 141 5.65 -0.32 16.64
N GLU A 142 5.78 -0.15 17.96
CA GLU A 142 6.76 -0.87 18.79
C GLU A 142 6.12 -1.99 19.64
N THR A 143 4.79 -2.10 19.69
CA THR A 143 4.07 -3.12 20.48
C THR A 143 3.02 -3.86 19.66
N LEU A 144 2.61 -5.04 20.15
CA LEU A 144 1.56 -5.84 19.53
C LEU A 144 0.20 -5.11 19.51
N GLU A 145 -0.13 -4.41 20.59
CA GLU A 145 -1.38 -3.66 20.71
C GLU A 145 -1.44 -2.50 19.71
N ALA A 146 -0.30 -1.81 19.52
CA ALA A 146 -0.17 -0.78 18.51
C ALA A 146 -0.26 -1.36 17.08
N TYR A 147 0.32 -2.54 16.84
CA TYR A 147 0.16 -3.25 15.57
C TYR A 147 -1.32 -3.60 15.29
N PHE A 148 -2.03 -4.18 16.28
CA PHE A 148 -3.45 -4.52 16.14
C PHE A 148 -4.32 -3.27 15.91
N ARG A 149 -4.00 -2.16 16.56
CA ARG A 149 -4.64 -0.86 16.31
C ARG A 149 -4.44 -0.41 14.86
N ALA A 150 -3.21 -0.47 14.35
CA ALA A 150 -2.88 -0.06 12.99
C ALA A 150 -3.60 -0.94 11.94
N VAL A 151 -3.65 -2.27 12.14
CA VAL A 151 -4.39 -3.18 11.27
C VAL A 151 -5.89 -2.87 11.29
N ARG A 152 -6.48 -2.65 12.47
CA ARG A 152 -7.90 -2.26 12.58
C ARG A 152 -8.18 -0.96 11.82
N SER A 153 -7.33 0.03 11.97
CA SER A 153 -7.43 1.31 11.25
C SER A 153 -7.35 1.10 9.74
N ALA A 154 -6.40 0.32 9.24
CA ALA A 154 -6.30 -0.03 7.81
C ALA A 154 -7.57 -0.74 7.31
N CYS A 155 -8.07 -1.75 8.04
CA CYS A 155 -9.29 -2.49 7.68
C CYS A 155 -10.56 -1.64 7.76
N SER A 156 -10.58 -0.59 8.60
CA SER A 156 -11.70 0.35 8.69
C SER A 156 -11.91 1.17 7.41
N LEU A 157 -10.82 1.38 6.66
CA LEU A 157 -10.81 2.09 5.37
C LEU A 157 -11.23 1.21 4.19
N ILE A 158 -11.51 -0.08 4.41
CA ILE A 158 -11.89 -1.00 3.34
C ILE A 158 -13.42 -1.10 3.27
N GLU A 159 -13.97 -0.99 2.06
CA GLU A 159 -15.38 -1.29 1.77
C GLU A 159 -15.75 -2.73 2.11
N ASP A 160 -17.01 -2.99 2.43
CA ASP A 160 -17.46 -4.37 2.67
C ASP A 160 -17.36 -5.16 1.35
N GLY A 161 -16.76 -6.36 1.39
CA GLY A 161 -16.39 -7.10 0.17
C GLY A 161 -15.12 -6.61 -0.54
N GLY A 162 -14.48 -5.54 -0.06
CA GLY A 162 -13.22 -5.00 -0.59
C GLY A 162 -11.98 -5.82 -0.21
N PHE A 163 -10.80 -5.27 -0.45
CA PHE A 163 -9.55 -6.01 -0.42
C PHE A 163 -8.43 -5.28 0.33
N LEU A 164 -7.64 -6.06 1.08
CA LEU A 164 -6.36 -5.65 1.65
C LEU A 164 -5.23 -6.31 0.88
N ILE A 165 -4.24 -5.52 0.49
CA ILE A 165 -2.92 -6.01 0.10
C ILE A 165 -1.94 -5.49 1.15
N GLN A 166 -1.35 -6.40 1.92
CA GLN A 166 -0.37 -6.02 2.94
C GLN A 166 0.97 -6.66 2.64
N GLY A 167 2.06 -5.93 2.80
CA GLY A 167 3.41 -6.49 2.79
C GLY A 167 4.23 -5.97 3.94
N GLY A 168 5.21 -6.75 4.36
CA GLY A 168 6.06 -6.37 5.48
C GLY A 168 7.18 -7.35 5.76
N VAL A 169 7.81 -7.21 6.92
CA VAL A 169 8.90 -8.09 7.38
C VAL A 169 8.51 -8.79 8.68
N LEU A 170 8.68 -10.11 8.74
CA LEU A 170 8.53 -10.92 9.95
C LEU A 170 9.84 -10.91 10.76
N GLY A 171 9.75 -11.10 12.07
CA GLY A 171 10.91 -11.32 12.94
C GLY A 171 11.83 -10.10 13.18
N ALA A 172 11.70 -9.03 12.40
CA ALA A 172 12.48 -7.80 12.58
C ALA A 172 12.13 -7.08 13.89
N THR A 173 13.16 -6.61 14.61
CA THR A 173 13.01 -5.78 15.83
C THR A 173 13.46 -4.33 15.60
N THR A 174 14.14 -4.07 14.49
CA THR A 174 14.64 -2.76 14.09
C THR A 174 14.66 -2.62 12.58
N TYR A 175 14.54 -1.40 12.08
CA TYR A 175 14.76 -1.06 10.67
C TYR A 175 15.60 0.21 10.53
N ASN A 176 16.27 0.36 9.37
CA ASN A 176 17.15 1.48 9.10
C ASN A 176 16.58 2.36 7.98
N PHE A 177 16.57 3.67 8.20
CA PHE A 177 16.18 4.67 7.20
C PHE A 177 17.04 5.92 7.33
N GLY A 178 17.63 6.39 6.23
CA GLY A 178 18.44 7.61 6.21
C GLY A 178 19.63 7.60 7.19
N GLY A 179 20.26 6.43 7.40
CA GLY A 179 21.37 6.25 8.35
C GLY A 179 20.95 6.22 9.83
N LYS A 180 19.64 6.21 10.12
CA LYS A 180 19.09 6.07 11.48
C LYS A 180 18.44 4.71 11.66
N SER A 181 18.56 4.16 12.87
CA SER A 181 17.88 2.93 13.27
C SER A 181 16.64 3.27 14.09
N PHE A 182 15.54 2.58 13.81
CA PHE A 182 14.26 2.69 14.50
C PHE A 182 13.87 1.31 15.04
N ARG A 183 13.18 1.27 16.18
CA ARG A 183 12.64 0.02 16.72
C ARG A 183 11.30 -0.30 16.07
N CYS A 184 10.97 -1.58 15.98
CA CYS A 184 9.66 -2.04 15.55
C CYS A 184 9.23 -3.28 16.32
N HIS A 185 7.92 -3.53 16.30
CA HIS A 185 7.34 -4.75 16.85
C HIS A 185 7.85 -5.98 16.10
N CYS A 186 8.28 -7.02 16.83
CA CYS A 186 8.67 -8.30 16.26
C CYS A 186 7.43 -9.04 15.72
N LEU A 187 7.14 -8.80 14.45
CA LEU A 187 5.94 -9.33 13.80
C LEU A 187 6.06 -10.84 13.56
N LYS A 188 4.99 -11.57 13.90
CA LYS A 188 4.83 -12.99 13.64
C LYS A 188 3.62 -13.19 12.73
N GLN A 189 3.65 -14.25 11.91
CA GLN A 189 2.51 -14.59 11.06
C GLN A 189 1.21 -14.82 11.86
N SER A 190 1.30 -15.35 13.08
CA SER A 190 0.14 -15.51 13.97
C SER A 190 -0.52 -14.17 14.31
N HIS A 191 0.26 -13.11 14.58
CA HIS A 191 -0.26 -11.77 14.85
C HIS A 191 -1.03 -11.23 13.64
N ILE A 192 -0.52 -11.46 12.42
CA ILE A 192 -1.21 -11.08 11.18
C ILE A 192 -2.56 -11.79 11.10
N VAL A 193 -2.58 -13.11 11.19
CA VAL A 193 -3.81 -13.92 11.06
C VAL A 193 -4.84 -13.56 12.13
N GLU A 194 -4.41 -13.37 13.38
CA GLU A 194 -5.29 -12.95 14.49
C GLU A 194 -5.91 -11.58 14.22
N SER A 195 -5.09 -10.59 13.85
CA SER A 195 -5.56 -9.24 13.54
C SER A 195 -6.51 -9.20 12.34
N LEU A 196 -6.25 -9.99 11.29
CA LEU A 196 -7.14 -10.11 10.14
C LEU A 196 -8.51 -10.69 10.55
N LYS A 197 -8.53 -11.80 11.30
CA LYS A 197 -9.78 -12.40 11.79
C LYS A 197 -10.60 -11.42 12.63
N ALA A 198 -9.94 -10.69 13.54
CA ALA A 198 -10.60 -9.71 14.40
C ALA A 198 -11.24 -8.55 13.62
N ASN A 199 -10.84 -8.32 12.37
CA ASN A 199 -11.33 -7.25 11.51
C ASN A 199 -12.17 -7.75 10.32
N GLY A 200 -12.69 -8.98 10.40
CA GLY A 200 -13.56 -9.53 9.35
C GLY A 200 -12.86 -9.79 8.03
N MET A 201 -11.55 -10.04 8.06
CA MET A 201 -10.75 -10.31 6.86
C MET A 201 -10.56 -11.83 6.67
N ALA A 202 -10.58 -12.27 5.42
CA ALA A 202 -10.35 -13.65 5.04
C ALA A 202 -8.96 -14.13 5.49
N THR A 203 -8.91 -15.35 6.02
CA THR A 203 -7.64 -16.00 6.42
C THR A 203 -7.48 -17.41 5.86
N THR A 204 -8.37 -17.85 4.96
CA THR A 204 -8.27 -19.11 4.20
C THR A 204 -8.41 -18.86 2.69
N ALA A 205 -7.85 -19.75 1.88
CA ALA A 205 -7.81 -19.58 0.43
C ALA A 205 -9.22 -19.50 -0.18
N GLU A 206 -10.15 -20.31 0.34
CA GLU A 206 -11.55 -20.39 -0.08
C GLU A 206 -12.29 -19.07 0.15
N GLN A 207 -11.87 -18.31 1.15
CA GLN A 207 -12.43 -17.01 1.51
C GLN A 207 -11.76 -15.83 0.76
N GLY A 208 -10.75 -16.09 -0.08
CA GLY A 208 -10.01 -15.04 -0.79
C GLY A 208 -8.79 -14.54 -0.02
N TYR A 209 -8.05 -15.44 0.63
CA TYR A 209 -6.76 -15.14 1.27
C TYR A 209 -5.59 -15.76 0.51
N LYS A 210 -4.48 -15.03 0.42
CA LYS A 210 -3.18 -15.57 0.00
C LYS A 210 -2.09 -14.94 0.84
N PHE A 211 -1.15 -15.76 1.30
CA PHE A 211 0.08 -15.33 1.95
C PHE A 211 1.26 -15.88 1.14
N ILE A 212 2.22 -15.01 0.83
CA ILE A 212 3.49 -15.34 0.19
C ILE A 212 4.56 -14.84 1.12
N THR A 213 5.58 -15.65 1.37
CA THR A 213 6.74 -15.24 2.18
C THR A 213 8.03 -15.79 1.59
N HIS A 214 9.08 -14.99 1.67
CA HIS A 214 10.44 -15.32 1.25
C HIS A 214 11.42 -14.44 2.02
N ASP A 215 12.43 -15.03 2.64
CA ASP A 215 13.43 -14.35 3.48
C ASP A 215 12.81 -13.35 4.48
N ASP A 216 11.82 -13.84 5.24
CA ASP A 216 11.02 -13.11 6.24
C ASP A 216 10.17 -11.94 5.68
N ILE A 217 10.36 -11.55 4.42
CA ILE A 217 9.46 -10.63 3.72
C ILE A 217 8.18 -11.38 3.39
N PHE A 218 7.04 -10.75 3.61
CA PHE A 218 5.75 -11.28 3.20
C PHE A 218 4.98 -10.30 2.33
N LEU A 219 4.11 -10.86 1.50
CA LEU A 219 3.02 -10.18 0.83
C LEU A 219 1.75 -11.02 1.00
N LEU A 220 0.66 -10.38 1.35
CA LEU A 220 -0.63 -11.01 1.49
C LEU A 220 -1.71 -10.26 0.75
N PHE A 221 -2.74 -11.02 0.40
CA PHE A 221 -4.00 -10.56 -0.15
C PHE A 221 -5.10 -11.12 0.74
N SER A 222 -6.06 -10.29 1.13
CA SER A 222 -7.20 -10.71 1.93
C SER A 222 -8.46 -9.95 1.53
N LYS A 223 -9.55 -10.68 1.31
CA LYS A 223 -10.87 -10.11 1.09
C LYS A 223 -11.56 -9.79 2.43
N LYS A 224 -12.27 -8.67 2.51
CA LYS A 224 -13.15 -8.36 3.64
C LYS A 224 -14.48 -9.11 3.50
N LEU A 225 -14.88 -9.83 4.54
CA LEU A 225 -16.05 -10.72 4.60
C LEU A 225 -17.35 -9.97 4.86
#